data_AF-F9PR54-F1
#
_entry.id   AF-F9PR54-F1
#
_cell.length_a   1.000
_cell.length_b   1.000
_cell.length_c   1.000
_cell.angle_alpha   90.00
_cell.angle_beta   90.00
_cell.angle_gamma   90.00
#
_symmetry.space_group_name_H-M   'P 1'
#
loop_
_entity.id
_entity.type
_entity.pdbx_description
1 polymer ?
#
loop_
_entity_poly.entity_id
_entity_poly.type
_entity_poly.pdbx_seq_one_letter_code
_entity_poly.pdbx_strand_id
1 'polypeptide(L)' 'MKLTGEVIKVRYVNEENGYSVFDLNTSDGEIKIVGIFDSVNVGESLEVEGEFTYDNKYGEQLNVTSYQKNCLVLL' A
#
# COMPACT_ATOMS: atom_id res chain seq x y z
N MET A 1 -1.77 10.25 -7.81
CA MET A 1 -3.07 9.61 -7.47
C MET A 1 -3.09 9.37 -5.98
N LYS A 2 -4.21 9.67 -5.31
CA LYS A 2 -4.35 9.52 -3.86
C LYS A 2 -5.45 8.49 -3.56
N LEU A 3 -5.16 7.51 -2.73
CA LEU A 3 -6.09 6.44 -2.35
C LEU A 3 -6.09 6.25 -0.84
N THR A 4 -7.23 5.85 -0.29
CA THR A 4 -7.35 5.41 1.11
C THR A 4 -7.91 4.00 1.13
N GLY A 5 -7.41 3.16 2.02
CA GLY A 5 -7.91 1.81 2.16
C GLY A 5 -7.31 1.06 3.33
N GLU A 6 -7.68 -0.21 3.43
CA GLU A 6 -7.18 -1.14 4.44
C GLU A 6 -6.21 -2.13 3.80
N VAL A 7 -5.07 -2.39 4.45
CA VAL A 7 -4.14 -3.44 4.02
C VAL A 7 -4.79 -4.79 4.25
N ILE A 8 -5.09 -5.52 3.18
CA ILE A 8 -5.73 -6.84 3.26
C ILE A 8 -4.74 -7.99 3.08
N LYS A 9 -3.57 -7.72 2.47
CA LYS A 9 -2.53 -8.75 2.24
C LYS A 9 -1.15 -8.15 2.07
N VAL A 10 -0.20 -8.59 2.89
CA VAL A 10 1.23 -8.31 2.69
C VAL A 10 1.85 -9.46 1.89
N ARG A 11 2.42 -9.17 0.73
CA ARG A 11 2.96 -10.19 -0.20
C ARG A 11 4.47 -10.34 -0.09
N TYR A 12 5.17 -9.23 0.13
CA TYR A 12 6.62 -9.18 0.26
C TYR A 12 7.03 -7.94 1.02
N VAL A 13 8.06 -8.06 1.84
CA VAL A 13 8.77 -6.94 2.48
C VAL A 13 10.26 -7.23 2.37
N ASN A 14 11.03 -6.27 1.88
CA ASN A 14 12.48 -6.27 2.00
C ASN A 14 12.84 -5.57 3.33
N GLU A 15 13.34 -6.34 4.30
CA GLU A 15 13.69 -5.83 5.63
C GLU A 15 14.88 -4.85 5.62
N GLU A 16 15.71 -4.85 4.58
CA GLU A 16 16.88 -3.96 4.49
C GLU A 16 16.51 -2.53 4.12
N ASN A 17 15.49 -2.34 3.26
CA ASN A 17 15.15 -1.02 2.72
C ASN A 17 13.67 -0.66 2.82
N GLY A 18 12.82 -1.53 3.34
CA GLY A 18 11.39 -1.28 3.51
C GLY A 18 10.56 -1.43 2.23
N TYR A 19 11.14 -1.91 1.13
CA TYR A 19 10.38 -2.15 -0.10
C TYR A 19 9.29 -3.19 0.14
N SER A 20 8.06 -2.78 -0.04
CA SER A 20 6.88 -3.55 0.32
C SER A 20 5.97 -3.73 -0.89
N VAL A 21 5.39 -4.92 -1.00
CA VAL A 21 4.34 -5.25 -1.96
C VAL A 21 3.14 -5.75 -1.17
N PHE A 22 2.01 -5.08 -1.30
CA PHE A 22 0.79 -5.44 -0.60
C PHE A 22 -0.46 -5.10 -1.41
N ASP A 23 -1.60 -5.63 -1.02
CA ASP A 23 -2.89 -5.26 -1.59
C ASP A 23 -3.66 -4.37 -0.61
N LEU A 24 -4.19 -3.27 -1.13
CA LEU A 24 -4.98 -2.28 -0.41
C LEU A 24 -6.43 -2.39 -0.90
N ASN A 25 -7.35 -2.62 0.03
CA ASN A 25 -8.78 -2.60 -0.26
C ASN A 25 -9.29 -1.17 -0.15
N THR A 26 -9.69 -0.58 -1.28
CA THR A 26 -10.20 0.79 -1.38
C THR A 26 -11.71 0.79 -1.64
N SER A 27 -12.34 1.97 -1.69
CA SER A 27 -13.76 2.09 -2.09
C SER A 27 -14.04 1.56 -3.50
N ASP A 28 -13.05 1.63 -4.38
CA ASP A 28 -13.19 1.33 -5.81
C ASP A 28 -12.69 -0.10 -6.13
N GLY A 29 -12.27 -0.85 -5.12
CA GLY A 29 -11.79 -2.22 -5.22
C GLY A 29 -10.38 -2.42 -4.67
N GLU A 30 -9.85 -3.62 -4.88
CA GLU A 30 -8.51 -4.02 -4.46
C GLU A 30 -7.46 -3.52 -5.45
N ILE A 31 -6.43 -2.85 -4.92
CA ILE A 31 -5.30 -2.34 -5.71
C ILE A 31 -3.98 -2.88 -5.15
N LYS A 32 -3.06 -3.27 -6.04
CA LYS A 32 -1.70 -3.64 -5.67
C LYS A 32 -0.85 -2.40 -5.43
N ILE A 33 -0.19 -2.34 -4.29
CA ILE A 33 0.70 -1.25 -3.90
C ILE A 33 2.14 -1.74 -3.89
N VAL A 34 3.04 -0.89 -4.41
CA VAL A 34 4.49 -1.05 -4.28
C VAL A 34 5.12 0.27 -3.83
N GLY A 35 6.17 0.20 -3.01
CA GLY A 35 6.88 1.39 -2.54
C GLY A 35 7.74 1.08 -1.32
N ILE A 36 8.34 2.13 -0.74
CA ILE A 36 9.12 2.03 0.49
C ILE A 36 8.23 2.43 1.67
N PHE A 37 8.10 1.55 2.66
CA PHE A 37 7.30 1.75 3.85
C PHE A 37 8.10 1.34 5.09
N ASP A 38 7.92 2.06 6.21
CA ASP A 38 8.61 1.72 7.46
C ASP A 38 8.08 0.42 8.07
N SER A 39 6.78 0.20 7.94
CA SER A 39 6.11 -1.07 8.25
C SER A 39 4.74 -1.12 7.59
N VAL A 40 4.28 -2.31 7.25
CA VAL A 40 2.95 -2.56 6.70
C VAL A 40 2.37 -3.82 7.34
N ASN A 41 1.20 -3.71 7.94
CA ASN A 41 0.51 -4.82 8.60
C ASN A 41 -0.92 -4.96 8.08
N VAL A 42 -1.41 -6.20 7.97
CA VAL A 42 -2.82 -6.45 7.63
C VAL A 42 -3.72 -5.81 8.68
N GLY A 43 -4.79 -5.15 8.23
CA GLY A 43 -5.71 -4.37 9.07
C GLY A 43 -5.30 -2.90 9.27
N GLU A 44 -4.12 -2.49 8.83
CA GLU A 44 -3.75 -1.07 8.86
C GLU A 44 -4.56 -0.26 7.84
N SER A 45 -5.11 0.87 8.30
CA SER A 45 -5.68 1.88 7.41
C SER A 45 -4.59 2.83 6.93
N LEU A 46 -4.44 2.92 5.61
CA LEU A 46 -3.43 3.75 4.96
C LEU A 46 -4.09 4.75 4.01
N GLU A 47 -3.52 5.95 3.98
CA GLU A 47 -3.66 6.89 2.87
C GLU A 47 -2.34 6.87 2.08
N VAL A 48 -2.41 6.63 0.77
CA VAL A 48 -1.24 6.50 -0.11
C VAL A 48 -1.33 7.45 -1.29
N GLU A 49 -0.19 7.98 -1.71
CA GLU A 49 -0.07 8.80 -2.91
C GLU A 49 1.03 8.26 -3.84
N GLY A 50 0.72 8.17 -5.13
CA GLY A 50 1.63 7.60 -6.11
C GLY A 50 1.14 7.67 -7.56
N GLU A 51 1.81 6.93 -8.43
CA GLU A 51 1.48 6.82 -9.86
C GLU A 51 1.15 5.38 -10.24
N PHE A 52 0.14 5.19 -11.09
CA PHE A 52 -0.15 3.87 -11.62
C PHE A 52 0.93 3.45 -12.62
N THR A 53 1.42 2.24 -12.47
CA THR A 53 2.38 1.62 -13.36
C THR A 53 1.89 0.22 -13.75
N TYR A 54 2.39 -0.30 -14.87
CA TYR A 54 2.06 -1.63 -15.34
C TYR A 54 3.33 -2.47 -15.45
N ASP A 55 3.35 -3.61 -14.78
CA ASP A 55 4.38 -4.62 -14.92
C ASP A 55 3.86 -5.81 -15.73
N ASN A 56 4.65 -6.30 -16.68
CA ASN A 56 4.23 -7.37 -17.58
C ASN A 56 3.92 -8.70 -16.88
N LYS A 57 4.49 -8.95 -15.69
CA LYS A 57 4.29 -10.18 -14.91
C LYS A 57 3.21 -10.01 -13.84
N TYR A 58 3.12 -8.83 -13.24
CA TYR A 58 2.30 -8.59 -12.05
C TYR A 58 1.08 -7.68 -12.28
N GLY A 59 0.93 -7.12 -13.47
CA GLY A 59 -0.20 -6.27 -13.87
C GLY A 59 -0.08 -4.84 -13.36
N GLU A 60 -1.23 -4.17 -13.25
CA GLU A 60 -1.35 -2.79 -12.76
C GLU A 60 -1.07 -2.69 -11.25
N GLN A 61 -0.35 -1.63 -10.88
CA GLN A 61 0.08 -1.35 -9.52
C GLN A 61 0.10 0.16 -9.29
N LEU A 62 -0.05 0.59 -8.04
CA LEU A 62 0.29 1.94 -7.63
C LEU A 62 1.72 1.96 -7.05
N ASN A 63 2.62 2.68 -7.71
CA ASN A 63 3.95 2.98 -7.18
C ASN A 63 3.86 4.20 -6.25
N VAL A 64 3.92 3.94 -4.95
CA VAL A 64 3.70 4.91 -3.88
C VAL A 64 4.98 5.67 -3.55
N THR A 65 4.86 7.00 -3.48
CA THR A 65 5.93 7.93 -3.12
C THR A 65 5.73 8.58 -1.77
N SER A 66 4.49 8.59 -1.24
CA SER A 66 4.20 9.03 0.13
C SER A 66 3.00 8.28 0.72
N TYR A 67 2.97 8.16 2.05
CA TYR A 67 1.87 7.52 2.75
C TYR A 67 1.66 8.11 4.15
N GLN A 68 0.46 7.93 4.68
CA GLN A 68 0.09 8.23 6.06
C GLN A 68 -0.61 7.04 6.69
N LYS A 69 -0.26 6.73 7.94
CA LYS A 69 -0.96 5.73 8.75
C LYS A 69 -2.08 6.42 9.51
N ASN A 70 -3.31 5.97 9.29
CA ASN A 70 -4.43 6.45 10.07
C ASN A 70 -4.48 5.65 11.36
N CYS A 71 -3.94 6.21 12.44
CA CYS A 71 -4.11 5.65 13.77
C CYS A 71 -5.52 5.99 14.27
N LEU A 72 -6.35 4.97 14.49
CA LEU A 72 -7.55 5.11 15.33
C LEU A 72 -7.07 5.29 16.77
N VAL A 73 -6.90 6.55 17.19
CA VAL A 73 -6.76 6.86 18.61
C VAL A 73 -8.12 6.54 19.23
N LEU A 74 -8.21 5.41 19.94
CA LEU A 74 -9.33 5.12 20.83
C LEU A 74 -9.32 6.21 21.92
N LEU A 75 -10.16 7.22 21.76
CA LEU A 75 -10.46 8.23 22.79
C LEU A 75 -11.47 7.68 23.79
#